data_AF-A0A5A7MIU3-F1
#
_entry.id   AF-A0A5A7MIU3-F1
#
_cell.length_a   1.000
_cell.length_b   1.000
_cell.length_c   1.000
_cell.angle_alpha   90.00
_cell.angle_beta   90.00
_cell.angle_gamma   90.00
#
_symmetry.space_group_name_H-M   'P 1'
#
loop_
_entity.id
_entity.type
_entity.pdbx_description
1 polymer ?
#
loop_
_entity_poly.entity_id
_entity_poly.type
_entity_poly.pdbx_seq_one_letter_code
_entity_poly.pdbx_strand_id
1 'polypeptide(L)'
;MHDVATLTAEAIQQAQARAADPADGLRASPAVRKLFVLLQGSYGSLFLSKFATGLKDGQGHDKGIRAAMNVWQARLGRFPADVLEAAAARLAAEHPDFPPNLPQFELMCDAAMPRQTYAQQQGLPALPAPVAAPPVKVNLKERNDGKDWARRIVARMEGGDTSISYYAGKSARMALGLEVKV
;
A
#
# COMPACT_ATOMS: atom_id res chain seq x y z
N MET A 1 -5.13 65.09 -7.63
CA MET A 1 -6.06 64.87 -6.51
C MET A 1 -6.81 63.58 -6.82
N HIS A 2 -6.61 62.53 -6.03
CA HIS A 2 -7.36 61.29 -6.23
C HIS A 2 -8.74 61.49 -5.60
N ASP A 3 -9.79 61.31 -6.40
CA ASP A 3 -11.17 61.59 -6.03
C ASP A 3 -11.67 60.51 -5.03
N VAL A 4 -12.42 60.91 -4.01
CA VAL A 4 -12.89 60.02 -2.94
C VAL A 4 -13.85 58.95 -3.51
N ALA A 5 -14.51 59.27 -4.62
CA ALA A 5 -15.33 58.33 -5.38
C ALA A 5 -14.53 57.23 -6.08
N THR A 6 -13.30 57.51 -6.53
CA THR A 6 -12.44 56.48 -7.15
C THR A 6 -11.86 55.52 -6.11
N LEU A 7 -11.47 56.03 -4.94
CA LEU A 7 -10.99 55.20 -3.82
C LEU A 7 -12.07 54.22 -3.30
N THR A 8 -13.32 54.67 -3.23
CA THR A 8 -14.43 53.81 -2.78
C THR A 8 -14.82 52.79 -3.84
N ALA A 9 -14.83 53.16 -5.12
CA ALA A 9 -15.04 52.22 -6.22
C ALA A 9 -13.96 51.14 -6.27
N GLU A 10 -12.68 51.52 -6.17
CA GLU A 10 -11.56 50.56 -6.14
C GLU A 10 -11.60 49.64 -4.91
N ALA A 11 -11.95 50.17 -3.73
CA ALA A 11 -12.11 49.36 -2.53
C ALA A 11 -13.25 48.33 -2.65
N ILE A 12 -14.38 48.73 -3.27
CA ILE A 12 -15.50 47.83 -3.53
C ILE A 12 -15.13 46.78 -4.59
N GLN A 13 -14.44 47.18 -5.66
CA GLN A 13 -13.97 46.26 -6.69
C GLN A 13 -12.94 45.26 -6.14
N GLN A 14 -12.02 45.71 -5.28
CA GLN A 14 -11.08 44.83 -4.58
C GLN A 14 -11.79 43.91 -3.59
N ALA A 15 -12.82 44.38 -2.89
CA ALA A 15 -13.63 43.55 -2.00
C ALA A 15 -14.44 42.49 -2.77
N GLN A 16 -14.99 42.85 -3.93
CA GLN A 16 -15.70 41.94 -4.82
C GLN A 16 -14.76 40.92 -5.48
N ALA A 17 -13.56 41.34 -5.91
CA ALA A 17 -12.53 40.42 -6.40
C ALA A 17 -12.02 39.47 -5.31
N ARG A 18 -11.96 39.91 -4.04
CA ARG A 18 -11.64 39.06 -2.88
C ARG A 18 -12.73 38.03 -2.57
N ALA A 19 -14.00 38.36 -2.82
CA ALA A 19 -15.14 37.46 -2.62
C ALA A 19 -15.30 36.45 -3.78
N ALA A 20 -14.78 36.78 -4.97
CA ALA A 20 -14.84 35.95 -6.16
C ALA A 20 -13.60 35.06 -6.37
N ASP A 21 -12.79 34.84 -5.32
CA ASP A 21 -11.58 34.01 -5.43
C ASP A 21 -12.00 32.54 -5.62
N PRO A 22 -11.81 31.92 -6.81
CA PRO A 22 -12.32 30.58 -7.10
C PRO A 22 -11.66 29.49 -6.23
N ALA A 23 -10.56 29.83 -5.55
CA ALA A 23 -9.87 28.99 -4.59
C ALA A 23 -10.63 28.79 -3.26
N ASP A 24 -11.58 29.67 -2.91
CA ASP A 24 -12.30 29.56 -1.64
C ASP A 24 -13.38 28.46 -1.63
N GLY A 25 -13.84 28.03 -2.81
CA GLY A 25 -14.89 27.02 -2.97
C GLY A 25 -14.41 25.56 -3.00
N LEU A 26 -13.18 25.30 -3.45
CA LEU A 26 -12.66 23.93 -3.57
C LEU A 26 -11.91 23.55 -2.28
N ARG A 27 -12.59 22.78 -1.42
CA ARG A 27 -11.97 22.18 -0.24
C ARG A 27 -11.19 20.95 -0.64
N ALA A 28 -9.92 20.89 -0.23
CA ALA A 28 -9.09 19.73 -0.43
C ALA A 28 -9.68 18.46 0.22
N SER A 29 -9.46 17.33 -0.44
CA SER A 29 -9.95 16.02 -0.03
C SER A 29 -9.45 15.67 1.38
N PRO A 30 -10.20 14.86 2.15
CA PRO A 30 -9.75 14.42 3.48
C PRO A 30 -8.37 13.75 3.45
N ALA A 31 -8.07 12.98 2.39
CA ALA A 31 -6.79 12.29 2.23
C ALA A 31 -5.61 13.27 2.13
N VAL A 32 -5.73 14.33 1.32
CA VAL A 32 -4.66 15.34 1.18
C VAL A 32 -4.55 16.19 2.44
N ARG A 33 -5.66 16.52 3.10
CA ARG A 33 -5.62 17.21 4.39
C ARG A 33 -4.88 16.37 5.45
N LYS A 34 -5.19 15.07 5.54
CA LYS A 34 -4.47 14.13 6.41
C LYS A 34 -2.98 14.07 6.05
N LEU A 35 -2.64 14.00 4.78
CA LEU A 35 -1.25 14.01 4.31
C LEU A 35 -0.50 15.27 4.75
N PHE A 36 -1.09 16.45 4.62
CA PHE A 36 -0.46 17.70 5.07
C PHE A 36 -0.25 17.72 6.58
N VAL A 37 -1.19 17.15 7.36
CA VAL A 37 -1.02 16.97 8.81
C VAL A 37 0.13 16.00 9.12
N LEU A 38 0.24 14.89 8.39
CA LEU A 38 1.35 13.93 8.55
C LEU A 38 2.70 14.59 8.24
N LEU A 39 2.81 15.29 7.11
CA LEU A 39 4.04 15.97 6.72
C LEU A 39 4.40 17.11 7.69
N GLN A 40 3.41 17.85 8.20
CA GLN A 40 3.64 18.83 9.27
C GLN A 40 4.11 18.14 10.57
N GLY A 41 3.57 16.97 10.90
CA GLY A 41 3.99 16.20 12.08
C GLY A 41 5.44 15.71 11.98
N SER A 42 5.87 15.29 10.79
CA SER A 42 7.22 14.79 10.55
C SER A 42 8.26 15.90 10.40
N TYR A 43 7.93 17.00 9.71
CA TYR A 43 8.90 18.05 9.32
C TYR A 43 8.67 19.38 10.04
N GLY A 44 7.66 19.46 10.91
CA GLY A 44 7.30 20.68 11.62
C GLY A 44 6.84 21.81 10.69
N SER A 45 7.15 23.04 11.08
CA SER A 45 6.79 24.25 10.34
C SER A 45 7.52 24.40 9.00
N LEU A 46 8.62 23.66 8.78
CA LEU A 46 9.43 23.72 7.56
C LEU A 46 8.65 23.28 6.31
N PHE A 47 7.68 22.37 6.46
CA PHE A 47 6.83 21.95 5.36
C PHE A 47 5.82 23.03 4.99
N LEU A 48 5.04 23.51 5.97
CA LEU A 48 3.97 24.48 5.71
C LEU A 48 4.50 25.86 5.29
N SER A 49 5.67 26.26 5.78
CA SER A 49 6.28 27.56 5.43
C SER A 49 6.59 27.71 3.94
N LYS A 50 6.78 26.60 3.21
CA LYS A 50 6.97 26.60 1.75
C LYS A 50 5.74 27.10 0.98
N PHE A 51 4.56 26.97 1.57
CA PHE A 51 3.28 27.30 0.93
C PHE A 51 2.55 28.45 1.62
N ALA A 52 2.96 28.84 2.82
CA ALA A 52 2.36 29.92 3.58
C ALA A 52 2.57 31.26 2.86
N THR A 53 1.47 32.00 2.68
CA THR A 53 1.47 33.33 2.06
C THR A 53 1.21 34.45 3.06
N GLY A 54 0.73 34.11 4.26
CA GLY A 54 0.27 35.06 5.28
C GLY A 54 -1.11 35.66 4.99
N LEU A 55 -1.64 35.47 3.78
CA LEU A 55 -2.97 35.93 3.39
C LEU A 55 -4.01 34.92 3.83
N LYS A 56 -4.89 35.35 4.73
CA LYS A 56 -6.00 34.53 5.19
C LYS A 56 -7.24 34.72 4.33
N ASP A 57 -8.00 33.64 4.16
CA ASP A 57 -9.34 33.69 3.61
C ASP A 57 -10.41 34.06 4.65
N GLY A 58 -11.68 34.08 4.23
CA GLY A 58 -12.82 34.39 5.09
C GLY A 58 -13.05 33.42 6.27
N GLN A 59 -12.39 32.26 6.29
CA GLN A 59 -12.43 31.30 7.40
C GLN A 59 -11.14 31.31 8.24
N GLY A 60 -10.20 32.22 7.94
CA GLY A 60 -8.96 32.38 8.71
C GLY A 60 -7.84 31.40 8.34
N HIS A 61 -7.99 30.58 7.30
CA HIS A 61 -6.92 29.69 6.83
C HIS A 61 -6.00 30.40 5.83
N ASP A 62 -4.76 29.95 5.69
CA ASP A 62 -3.82 30.53 4.72
C ASP A 62 -4.19 30.13 3.28
N LYS A 63 -4.36 31.12 2.41
CA LYS A 63 -4.76 30.91 1.01
C LYS A 63 -3.72 30.10 0.22
N GLY A 64 -2.43 30.32 0.48
CA GLY A 64 -1.34 29.59 -0.16
C GLY A 64 -1.32 28.12 0.22
N ILE A 65 -1.54 27.80 1.50
CA ILE A 65 -1.67 26.42 1.96
C ILE A 65 -2.88 25.73 1.29
N ARG A 66 -4.03 26.41 1.18
CA ARG A 66 -5.19 25.85 0.48
C ARG A 66 -4.92 25.60 -1.00
N ALA A 67 -4.32 26.58 -1.68
CA ALA A 67 -3.95 26.46 -3.08
C ALA A 67 -3.00 25.25 -3.29
N ALA A 68 -2.01 25.09 -2.42
CA ALA A 68 -1.11 23.94 -2.45
C ALA A 68 -1.86 22.62 -2.26
N MET A 69 -2.75 22.51 -1.27
CA MET A 69 -3.55 21.30 -1.08
C MET A 69 -4.41 20.96 -2.30
N ASN A 70 -4.98 21.97 -2.99
CA ASN A 70 -5.78 21.75 -4.20
C ASN A 70 -4.92 21.22 -5.37
N VAL A 71 -3.71 21.77 -5.54
CA VAL A 71 -2.77 21.28 -6.55
C VAL A 71 -2.31 19.84 -6.22
N TRP A 72 -1.99 19.57 -4.96
CA TRP A 72 -1.61 18.23 -4.51
C TRP A 72 -2.74 17.24 -4.72
N GLN A 73 -4.00 17.61 -4.44
CA GLN A 73 -5.16 16.76 -4.72
C GLN A 73 -5.28 16.40 -6.19
N ALA A 74 -5.18 17.39 -7.09
CA ALA A 74 -5.33 17.13 -8.52
C ALA A 74 -4.29 16.12 -9.04
N ARG A 75 -3.08 16.16 -8.48
CA ARG A 75 -1.95 15.31 -8.86
C ARG A 75 -1.98 13.92 -8.19
N LEU A 76 -2.32 13.89 -6.90
CA LEU A 76 -2.33 12.67 -6.10
C LEU A 76 -3.63 11.87 -6.21
N GLY A 77 -4.68 12.41 -6.84
CA GLY A 77 -5.98 11.75 -6.98
C GLY A 77 -5.96 10.41 -7.74
N ARG A 78 -4.85 10.10 -8.44
CA ARG A 78 -4.62 8.79 -9.10
C ARG A 78 -4.18 7.68 -8.13
N PHE A 79 -3.75 8.04 -6.92
CA PHE A 79 -3.26 7.08 -5.94
C PHE A 79 -4.34 6.77 -4.90
N PRO A 80 -4.43 5.50 -4.45
CA PRO A 80 -5.31 5.15 -3.35
C PRO A 80 -4.77 5.71 -2.02
N ALA A 81 -5.66 5.95 -1.05
CA ALA A 81 -5.32 6.65 0.19
C ALA A 81 -4.29 5.92 1.05
N ASP A 82 -4.31 4.58 1.05
CA ASP A 82 -3.33 3.72 1.72
C ASP A 82 -1.91 3.90 1.16
N VAL A 83 -1.78 4.09 -0.15
CA VAL A 83 -0.49 4.37 -0.80
C VAL A 83 0.05 5.73 -0.37
N LEU A 84 -0.81 6.76 -0.24
CA LEU A 84 -0.39 8.08 0.25
C LEU A 84 0.15 8.00 1.69
N GLU A 85 -0.52 7.23 2.55
CA GLU A 85 -0.10 7.03 3.95
C GLU A 85 1.20 6.24 4.04
N ALA A 86 1.33 5.15 3.27
CA ALA A 86 2.54 4.35 3.20
C ALA A 86 3.73 5.16 2.66
N ALA A 87 3.50 5.97 1.61
CA ALA A 87 4.51 6.86 1.04
C ALA A 87 4.98 7.90 2.07
N ALA A 88 4.07 8.55 2.78
CA ALA A 88 4.41 9.51 3.82
C ALA A 88 5.22 8.88 4.98
N ALA A 89 4.84 7.67 5.41
CA ALA A 89 5.56 6.95 6.47
C ALA A 89 6.98 6.57 6.04
N ARG A 90 7.17 6.05 4.81
CA ARG A 90 8.49 5.72 4.25
C ARG A 90 9.36 6.96 4.13
N LEU A 91 8.78 8.04 3.62
CA LEU A 91 9.50 9.29 3.42
C LEU A 91 10.04 9.87 4.74
N ALA A 92 9.23 9.87 5.80
CA ALA A 92 9.66 10.34 7.11
C ALA A 92 10.82 9.51 7.69
N ALA A 93 10.91 8.22 7.33
CA ALA A 93 11.99 7.34 7.76
C ALA A 93 13.27 7.49 6.91
N GLU A 94 13.14 7.65 5.59
CA GLU A 94 14.26 7.68 4.64
C GLU A 94 14.86 9.09 4.46
N HIS A 95 14.04 10.13 4.61
CA HIS A 95 14.41 11.52 4.39
C HIS A 95 13.90 12.40 5.55
N PRO A 96 14.50 12.31 6.75
CA PRO A 96 14.04 13.05 7.92
C PRO A 96 14.38 14.56 7.88
N ASP A 97 15.44 14.94 7.18
CA ASP A 97 16.00 16.30 7.29
C ASP A 97 15.18 17.36 6.54
N PHE A 98 14.54 16.99 5.42
CA PHE A 98 13.86 17.94 4.55
C PHE A 98 12.52 17.41 4.04
N PRO A 99 11.46 18.24 4.10
CA PRO A 99 10.16 17.86 3.55
C PRO A 99 10.20 17.79 2.02
N PRO A 100 9.39 16.89 1.43
CA PRO A 100 9.36 16.69 -0.01
C PRO A 100 8.66 17.86 -0.71
N ASN A 101 9.00 18.07 -1.98
CA ASN A 101 8.11 18.75 -2.92
C ASN A 101 7.11 17.77 -3.54
N LEU A 102 6.10 18.28 -4.25
CA LEU A 102 5.06 17.44 -4.85
C LEU A 102 5.61 16.37 -5.81
N PRO A 103 6.48 16.68 -6.80
CA PRO A 103 7.09 15.65 -7.65
C PRO A 103 7.86 14.56 -6.89
N GLN A 104 8.61 14.93 -5.84
CA GLN A 104 9.31 13.95 -5.00
C GLN A 104 8.33 13.04 -4.27
N PHE A 105 7.23 13.59 -3.78
CA PHE A 105 6.19 12.80 -3.13
C PHE A 105 5.44 11.90 -4.12
N GLU A 106 5.22 12.33 -5.36
CA GLU A 106 4.64 11.48 -6.42
C GLU A 106 5.53 10.25 -6.69
N LEU A 107 6.85 10.43 -6.76
CA LEU A 107 7.79 9.32 -6.94
C LEU A 107 7.73 8.33 -5.77
N MET A 108 7.55 8.83 -4.54
CA MET A 108 7.39 7.97 -3.37
C MET A 108 6.05 7.20 -3.42
N CYS A 109 4.98 7.84 -3.91
CA CYS A 109 3.71 7.15 -4.14
C CYS A 109 3.84 6.08 -5.21
N ASP A 110 4.49 6.38 -6.34
CA ASP A 110 4.76 5.41 -7.41
C ASP A 110 5.61 4.22 -6.90
N ALA A 111 6.57 4.46 -6.01
CA ALA A 111 7.36 3.40 -5.36
C ALA A 111 6.59 2.60 -4.30
N ALA A 112 5.58 3.22 -3.67
CA ALA A 112 4.70 2.58 -2.69
C ALA A 112 3.55 1.80 -3.34
N MET A 113 3.22 2.08 -4.60
CA MET A 113 2.19 1.36 -5.34
C MET A 113 2.47 -0.16 -5.37
N PRO A 114 1.47 -0.99 -5.05
CA PRO A 114 1.59 -2.44 -5.21
C PRO A 114 1.95 -2.79 -6.65
N ARG A 115 3.06 -3.52 -6.83
CA ARG A 115 3.42 -4.03 -8.15
C ARG A 115 2.39 -5.07 -8.57
N GLN A 116 1.80 -4.89 -9.75
CA GLN A 116 0.95 -5.90 -10.32
C GLN A 116 1.77 -7.16 -10.63
N THR A 117 1.20 -8.34 -10.34
CA THR A 117 1.81 -9.60 -10.74
C THR A 117 1.71 -9.77 -12.26
N TYR A 118 2.58 -10.61 -12.84
CA TYR A 118 2.50 -10.93 -14.27
C TYR A 118 1.10 -11.39 -14.70
N ALA A 119 0.45 -12.24 -13.88
CA ALA A 119 -0.91 -12.70 -14.15
C ALA A 119 -1.92 -11.54 -14.19
N GLN A 120 -1.85 -10.59 -13.25
CA GLN A 120 -2.72 -9.41 -13.24
C GLN A 120 -2.48 -8.51 -14.44
N GLN A 121 -1.21 -8.27 -14.80
CA GLN A 121 -0.83 -7.45 -15.96
C GLN A 121 -1.34 -8.04 -17.28
N GLN A 122 -1.33 -9.37 -17.40
CA GLN A 122 -1.78 -10.08 -18.59
C GLN A 122 -3.29 -10.42 -18.57
N GLY A 123 -4.02 -10.01 -17.52
CA GLY A 123 -5.42 -10.37 -17.36
C GLY A 123 -5.68 -11.87 -17.25
N LEU A 124 -4.66 -12.65 -16.83
CA LEU A 124 -4.77 -14.09 -16.67
C LEU A 124 -5.59 -14.42 -15.42
N PRO A 125 -6.52 -15.39 -15.49
CA PRO A 125 -7.27 -15.81 -14.32
C PRO A 125 -6.31 -16.40 -13.27
N ALA A 126 -6.54 -16.06 -12.00
CA ALA A 126 -5.82 -16.68 -10.91
C ALA A 126 -6.08 -18.19 -10.91
N LEU A 127 -5.02 -18.98 -10.77
CA LEU A 127 -5.18 -20.42 -10.59
C LEU A 127 -5.96 -20.68 -9.29
N PRO A 128 -6.85 -21.68 -9.28
CA PRO A 128 -7.51 -22.09 -8.04
C PRO A 128 -6.45 -22.49 -7.02
N ALA A 129 -6.71 -22.21 -5.75
CA ALA A 129 -5.84 -22.65 -4.67
C ALA A 129 -5.66 -24.19 -4.75
N PRO A 130 -4.45 -24.72 -4.51
CA PRO A 130 -4.23 -26.15 -4.52
C PRO A 130 -5.15 -26.81 -3.49
N VAL A 131 -6.03 -27.69 -3.96
CA VAL A 131 -6.86 -28.50 -3.07
C VAL A 131 -5.92 -29.50 -2.42
N ALA A 132 -5.72 -29.40 -1.10
CA ALA A 132 -4.94 -30.39 -0.37
C ALA A 132 -5.62 -31.77 -0.56
N ALA A 133 -4.89 -32.73 -1.14
CA ALA A 133 -5.38 -34.09 -1.24
C ALA A 133 -5.68 -34.62 0.17
N PRO A 134 -6.83 -35.28 0.41
CA PRO A 134 -7.12 -35.84 1.70
C PRO A 134 -6.04 -36.86 2.07
N PRO A 135 -5.60 -36.91 3.34
CA PRO A 135 -4.57 -37.87 3.75
C PRO A 135 -5.07 -39.29 3.52
N VAL A 136 -4.26 -40.12 2.84
CA VAL A 136 -4.55 -41.54 2.65
C VAL A 136 -4.52 -42.23 4.02
N LYS A 137 -5.71 -42.59 4.52
CA LYS A 137 -5.86 -43.31 5.79
C LYS A 137 -5.54 -44.78 5.55
N VAL A 138 -4.53 -45.28 6.24
CA VAL A 138 -4.18 -46.70 6.25
C VAL A 138 -4.50 -47.29 7.61
N ASN A 139 -5.33 -48.34 7.62
CA ASN A 139 -5.62 -49.11 8.82
C ASN A 139 -4.65 -50.30 8.87
N LEU A 140 -3.61 -50.20 9.69
CA LEU A 140 -2.69 -51.30 9.96
C LEU A 140 -2.80 -51.74 11.41
N LYS A 141 -2.72 -53.05 11.65
CA LYS A 141 -2.53 -53.59 12.99
C LYS A 141 -1.05 -53.45 13.38
N GLU A 142 -0.78 -52.71 14.44
CA GLU A 142 0.58 -52.52 14.95
C GLU A 142 1.16 -53.84 15.45
N ARG A 143 2.40 -54.14 15.04
CA ARG A 143 3.14 -55.32 15.50
C ARG A 143 4.12 -54.99 16.61
N ASN A 144 4.41 -53.71 16.84
CA ASN A 144 5.32 -53.18 17.85
C ASN A 144 6.75 -53.75 17.75
N ASP A 145 7.22 -53.99 16.52
CA ASP A 145 8.57 -54.53 16.23
C ASP A 145 9.54 -53.47 15.68
N GLY A 146 9.19 -52.18 15.80
CA GLY A 146 9.99 -51.06 15.29
C GLY A 146 9.93 -50.88 13.76
N LYS A 147 9.25 -51.77 13.02
CA LYS A 147 9.09 -51.68 11.56
C LYS A 147 7.70 -51.21 11.12
N ASP A 148 6.84 -50.83 12.05
CA ASP A 148 5.49 -50.35 11.76
C ASP A 148 5.46 -49.06 10.94
N TRP A 149 6.49 -48.20 11.08
CA TRP A 149 6.66 -47.03 10.23
C TRP A 149 6.81 -47.42 8.74
N ALA A 150 7.53 -48.49 8.45
CA ALA A 150 7.77 -48.96 7.08
C ALA A 150 6.51 -49.59 6.49
N ARG A 151 5.77 -50.39 7.27
CA ARG A 151 4.47 -50.95 6.83
C ARG A 151 3.45 -49.86 6.52
N ARG A 152 3.41 -48.80 7.33
CA ARG A 152 2.53 -47.66 7.11
C ARG A 152 2.86 -46.89 5.83
N ILE A 153 4.15 -46.71 5.52
CA ILE A 153 4.56 -46.08 4.25
C ILE A 153 4.20 -46.97 3.06
N VAL A 154 4.51 -48.27 3.10
CA VAL A 154 4.17 -49.20 2.00
C VAL A 154 2.66 -49.27 1.78
N ALA A 155 1.86 -49.41 2.83
CA ALA A 155 0.41 -49.42 2.71
C ALA A 155 -0.15 -48.11 2.16
N ARG A 156 0.46 -46.95 2.48
CA ARG A 156 0.05 -45.67 1.90
C ARG A 156 0.40 -45.60 0.41
N MET A 157 1.56 -46.12 0.01
CA MET A 157 1.95 -46.22 -1.39
C MET A 157 1.00 -47.13 -2.19
N GLU A 158 0.63 -48.28 -1.61
CA GLU A 158 -0.37 -49.19 -2.20
C GLU A 158 -1.75 -48.55 -2.27
N GLY A 159 -2.09 -47.70 -1.29
CA GLY A 159 -3.29 -46.86 -1.28
C GLY A 159 -3.26 -45.67 -2.25
N GLY A 160 -2.24 -45.57 -3.11
CA GLY A 160 -2.14 -44.54 -4.15
C GLY A 160 -1.66 -43.18 -3.64
N ASP A 161 -1.04 -43.11 -2.47
CA ASP A 161 -0.54 -41.86 -1.91
C ASP A 161 0.67 -41.31 -2.70
N THR A 162 0.43 -40.30 -3.53
CA THR A 162 1.46 -39.63 -4.32
C THR A 162 2.31 -38.63 -3.52
N SER A 163 2.00 -38.41 -2.24
CA SER A 163 2.79 -37.51 -1.37
C SER A 163 4.07 -38.16 -0.82
N ILE A 164 4.20 -39.48 -0.96
CA ILE A 164 5.36 -40.22 -0.46
C ILE A 164 6.55 -40.02 -1.41
N SER A 165 7.64 -39.48 -0.87
CA SER A 165 8.87 -39.32 -1.64
C SER A 165 9.46 -40.67 -2.03
N TYR A 166 10.16 -40.70 -3.17
CA TYR A 166 10.85 -41.89 -3.65
C TYR A 166 11.75 -42.53 -2.57
N TYR A 167 12.54 -41.71 -1.87
CA TYR A 167 13.45 -42.19 -0.83
C TYR A 167 12.74 -42.77 0.39
N ALA A 168 11.62 -42.18 0.82
CA ALA A 168 10.83 -42.72 1.92
C ALA A 168 10.24 -44.10 1.55
N GLY A 169 9.71 -44.24 0.33
CA GLY A 169 9.19 -45.51 -0.18
C GLY A 169 10.26 -46.59 -0.29
N LYS A 170 11.42 -46.26 -0.87
CA LYS A 170 12.57 -47.17 -0.98
C LYS A 170 13.04 -47.65 0.40
N SER A 171 13.21 -46.74 1.34
CA SER A 171 13.67 -47.06 2.71
C SER A 171 12.70 -47.98 3.44
N ALA A 172 11.38 -47.75 3.27
CA ALA A 172 10.36 -48.60 3.85
C ALA A 172 10.39 -50.03 3.28
N ARG A 173 10.52 -50.17 1.95
CA ARG A 173 10.66 -51.50 1.32
C ARG A 173 11.92 -52.22 1.76
N MET A 174 13.06 -51.52 1.86
CA MET A 174 14.31 -52.09 2.36
C MET A 174 14.19 -52.56 3.82
N ALA A 175 13.55 -51.78 4.70
CA ALA A 175 13.35 -52.15 6.10
C ALA A 175 12.50 -53.42 6.27
N LEU A 176 11.57 -53.66 5.33
CA LEU A 176 10.72 -54.86 5.27
C LEU A 176 11.37 -56.02 4.49
N GLY A 177 12.54 -55.81 3.87
CA GLY A 177 13.22 -56.84 3.07
C GLY A 177 12.57 -57.09 1.70
N LEU A 178 11.75 -56.15 1.21
CA LEU A 178 11.06 -56.23 -0.09
C LEU A 178 11.93 -55.77 -1.26
N GLU A 179 13.07 -55.12 -1.00
CA GLU A 179 14.07 -54.76 -1.99
C GLU A 179 15.45 -55.27 -1.55
N VAL A 180 16.22 -55.79 -2.50
CA VAL A 180 17.61 -56.26 -2.28
C VAL A 180 18.54 -55.04 -2.19
N LYS A 181 19.44 -55.02 -1.20
CA LYS A 181 20.56 -54.07 -1.17
C LYS A 181 21.41 -54.30 -2.41
N VAL A 182 21.38 -53.36 -3.35
CA VAL A 182 22.42 -53.19 -4.37
C VAL A 182 23.56 -52.41 -3.74
#